data_AF-A0A8I0LF48-F1
#
_entry.id   AF-A0A8I0LF48-F1
#
_cell.length_a   1.000
_cell.length_b   1.000
_cell.length_c   1.000
_cell.angle_alpha   90.00
_cell.angle_beta   90.00
_cell.angle_gamma   90.00
#
_symmetry.space_group_name_H-M   'P 1'
#
loop_
_entity.id
_entity.type
_entity.pdbx_description
1 polymer ?
#
loop_
_entity_poly.entity_id
_entity_poly.type
_entity_poly.pdbx_seq_one_letter_code
_entity_poly.pdbx_strand_id
1 'polypeptide(L)'
;MTGIQDEMPVGTLNEPLNETLTVTVLETATIFEGPDTVYRYDIMATGIKEGWAVPAVVDQVQQLSSVHWPDVEVIIDGDGQVTEVLTRTFIGKGVTSYPAETLREHPLPAEEPEPDPVVTRPTRGRTHRDFYGIRPLHITLTVIFVGVVAGTWMLLGGGDTPVTTQAAVTGTTQAPAPPTTTAGTGVAGASTSTAPAAPAVLEGEGFLVAAPHGYRLDSDDADPGMYVLTGRDPDLRIHIALDPLHGLEPHLVAEEMELVIAQDPTLERQPTVDGRIVYSEDPGDGSKVAWTTWFEADQQVSVGCHTRLGANVVQQAACRTVLDSLRIG
;
A
#
# COMPACT_ATOMS: atom_id res chain seq x y z
N MET A 1 -11.12 68.51 -14.44
CA MET A 1 -12.28 67.68 -14.07
C MET A 1 -12.61 66.82 -15.28
N THR A 2 -12.44 65.52 -15.34
CA THR A 2 -12.00 64.50 -14.37
C THR A 2 -11.63 63.30 -15.25
N GLY A 3 -10.36 62.89 -15.24
CA GLY A 3 -9.93 61.61 -15.79
C GLY A 3 -9.80 60.63 -14.63
N ILE A 4 -10.47 59.49 -14.73
CA ILE A 4 -10.37 58.31 -13.84
C ILE A 4 -10.62 57.12 -14.79
N GLN A 5 -9.55 56.52 -15.31
CA GLN A 5 -8.81 55.38 -14.74
C GLN A 5 -9.59 54.08 -14.89
N ASP A 6 -9.22 53.42 -15.98
CA ASP A 6 -9.25 51.99 -16.29
C ASP A 6 -9.03 51.14 -15.01
N GLU A 7 -10.04 50.35 -14.65
CA GLU A 7 -9.89 49.27 -13.68
C GLU A 7 -9.05 48.16 -14.32
N MET A 8 -7.74 48.23 -14.12
CA MET A 8 -6.85 47.10 -14.27
C MET A 8 -7.26 46.03 -13.26
N PRO A 9 -7.51 44.76 -13.67
CA PRO A 9 -7.64 43.68 -12.72
C PRO A 9 -6.31 43.57 -11.97
N VAL A 10 -6.42 43.66 -10.64
CA VAL A 10 -5.35 43.44 -9.68
C VAL A 10 -4.57 42.21 -10.12
N GLY A 11 -3.30 42.43 -10.47
CA GLY A 11 -2.39 41.36 -10.79
C GLY A 11 -2.47 40.32 -9.69
N THR A 12 -2.87 39.10 -10.07
CA THR A 12 -2.35 37.90 -9.44
C THR A 12 -0.84 38.11 -9.35
N LEU A 13 -0.38 38.44 -8.14
CA LEU A 13 0.99 38.19 -7.78
C LEU A 13 1.16 36.70 -8.08
N ASN A 14 1.82 36.39 -9.18
CA ASN A 14 2.43 35.10 -9.37
C ASN A 14 3.40 34.96 -8.19
N GLU A 15 2.92 34.39 -7.08
CA GLU A 15 3.81 33.62 -6.22
C GLU A 15 4.57 32.73 -7.19
N PRO A 16 5.92 32.78 -7.22
CA PRO A 16 6.64 31.70 -7.85
C PRO A 16 6.17 30.46 -7.10
N LEU A 17 5.48 29.57 -7.80
CA LEU A 17 5.25 28.22 -7.30
C LEU A 17 6.65 27.62 -7.20
N ASN A 18 7.34 27.88 -6.08
CA ASN A 18 8.56 27.19 -5.75
C ASN A 18 8.13 25.74 -5.58
N GLU A 19 8.41 24.95 -6.61
CA GLU A 19 8.10 23.54 -6.62
C GLU A 19 8.86 22.92 -5.45
N THR A 20 8.10 22.47 -4.45
CA THR A 20 8.68 21.83 -3.26
C THR A 20 8.75 20.35 -3.55
N LEU A 21 9.93 19.77 -3.41
CA LEU A 21 10.20 18.37 -3.64
C LEU A 21 10.79 17.74 -2.37
N THR A 22 10.15 16.70 -1.85
CA THR A 22 10.62 15.95 -0.69
C THR A 22 11.38 14.72 -1.16
N VAL A 23 12.61 14.54 -0.69
CA VAL A 23 13.42 13.34 -0.90
C VAL A 23 13.51 12.57 0.40
N THR A 24 12.82 11.44 0.46
CA THR A 24 12.81 10.55 1.62
C THR A 24 13.73 9.37 1.36
N VAL A 25 14.86 9.32 2.06
CA VAL A 25 15.87 8.26 1.91
C VAL A 25 15.68 7.20 2.99
N LEU A 26 15.23 6.02 2.56
CA LEU A 26 15.11 4.82 3.39
C LEU A 26 16.33 3.91 3.21
N GLU A 27 16.46 2.89 4.07
CA GLU A 27 17.55 1.92 3.96
C GLU A 27 17.48 1.11 2.65
N THR A 28 16.28 0.84 2.15
CA THR A 28 16.04 -0.05 1.00
C THR A 28 15.62 0.69 -0.27
N ALA A 29 15.25 1.97 -0.20
CA ALA A 29 14.82 2.76 -1.34
C ALA A 29 14.93 4.27 -1.06
N THR A 30 14.97 5.07 -2.12
CA THR A 30 14.78 6.52 -2.03
C THR A 30 13.48 6.90 -2.74
N ILE A 31 12.64 7.66 -2.05
CA ILE A 31 11.35 8.17 -2.54
C ILE A 31 11.52 9.64 -2.88
N PHE A 32 11.06 10.05 -4.05
CA PHE A 32 11.04 11.43 -4.51
C PHE A 32 9.57 11.84 -4.64
N GLU A 33 9.13 12.78 -3.82
CA GLU A 33 7.77 13.31 -3.80
C GLU A 33 7.79 14.75 -4.30
N GLY A 34 7.23 14.98 -5.49
CA GLY A 34 7.04 16.32 -6.05
C GLY A 34 5.74 16.36 -6.87
N PRO A 35 5.74 16.82 -8.13
CA PRO A 35 4.56 16.73 -9.00
C PRO A 35 4.18 15.27 -9.31
N ASP A 36 5.20 14.40 -9.40
CA ASP A 36 5.08 12.95 -9.54
C ASP A 36 5.85 12.28 -8.40
N THR A 37 5.36 11.12 -7.94
CA THR A 37 6.05 10.29 -6.94
C THR A 37 6.87 9.20 -7.64
N VAL A 38 8.18 9.16 -7.36
CA VAL A 38 9.09 8.15 -7.95
C VAL A 38 9.79 7.37 -6.86
N TYR A 39 9.73 6.04 -6.97
CA TYR A 39 10.40 5.10 -6.07
C TYR A 39 11.65 4.54 -6.75
N ARG A 40 12.82 4.75 -6.13
CA ARG A 40 14.11 4.27 -6.63
C ARG A 40 14.71 3.28 -5.64
N TYR A 41 14.62 1.99 -5.97
CA TYR A 41 15.19 0.89 -5.18
C TYR A 41 16.70 0.69 -5.43
N ASP A 42 17.24 1.28 -6.50
CA ASP A 42 18.66 1.28 -6.83
C ASP A 42 19.45 2.35 -6.05
N ILE A 43 18.75 3.32 -5.46
CA ILE A 43 19.32 4.38 -4.62
C ILE A 43 18.99 4.07 -3.16
N MET A 44 19.92 3.43 -2.45
CA MET A 44 19.80 3.11 -1.03
C MET A 44 20.57 4.11 -0.16
N ALA A 45 20.19 4.24 1.11
CA ALA A 45 20.91 5.08 2.07
C ALA A 45 22.42 4.78 2.14
N THR A 46 22.81 3.50 2.05
CA THR A 46 24.23 3.07 2.02
C THR A 46 24.97 3.67 0.84
N GLY A 47 24.37 3.66 -0.35
CA GLY A 47 24.99 4.23 -1.55
C GLY A 47 25.14 5.74 -1.52
N ILE A 48 24.25 6.44 -0.80
CA ILE A 48 24.37 7.88 -0.57
C ILE A 48 25.47 8.18 0.45
N LYS A 49 25.58 7.40 1.53
CA LYS A 49 26.66 7.50 2.53
C LYS A 49 28.04 7.26 1.91
N GLU A 50 28.15 6.28 1.03
CA GLU A 50 29.37 5.95 0.29
C GLU A 50 29.64 6.92 -0.89
N GLY A 51 28.68 7.79 -1.21
CA GLY A 51 28.82 8.88 -2.18
C GLY A 51 28.59 8.51 -3.64
N TRP A 52 28.40 7.22 -3.98
CA TRP A 52 28.20 6.80 -5.37
C TRP A 52 26.78 7.01 -5.88
N ALA A 53 25.78 7.03 -5.00
CA ALA A 53 24.38 7.23 -5.36
C ALA A 53 23.95 8.71 -5.36
N VAL A 54 24.78 9.61 -4.82
CA VAL A 54 24.51 11.06 -4.76
C VAL A 54 24.22 11.68 -6.14
N PRO A 55 24.98 11.37 -7.21
CA PRO A 55 24.68 11.90 -8.54
C PRO A 55 23.31 11.44 -9.06
N ALA A 56 22.92 10.19 -8.79
CA ALA A 56 21.64 9.63 -9.22
C ALA A 56 20.45 10.32 -8.54
N VAL A 57 20.60 10.72 -7.27
CA VAL A 57 19.59 11.51 -6.54
C VAL A 57 19.44 12.89 -7.18
N VAL A 58 20.55 13.57 -7.48
CA VAL A 58 20.53 14.89 -8.12
C VAL A 58 19.89 14.83 -9.51
N ASP A 59 20.25 13.83 -10.31
CA ASP A 59 19.69 13.63 -11.65
C ASP A 59 18.18 13.37 -11.59
N GLN A 60 17.71 12.61 -10.59
CA GLN A 60 16.28 12.33 -10.40
C GLN A 60 15.50 13.57 -9.97
N VAL A 61 16.03 14.37 -9.04
CA VAL A 61 15.42 15.65 -8.66
C VAL A 61 15.38 16.59 -9.86
N GLN A 62 16.49 16.72 -10.60
CA GLN A 62 16.54 17.55 -11.80
C GLN A 62 15.53 17.09 -12.86
N GLN A 63 15.33 15.78 -13.03
CA GLN A 63 14.34 15.25 -13.96
C GLN A 63 12.91 15.62 -13.53
N LEU A 64 12.58 15.45 -12.25
CA LEU A 64 11.25 15.79 -11.72
C LEU A 64 10.97 17.28 -11.76
N SER A 65 11.99 18.10 -11.50
CA SER A 65 11.88 19.56 -11.48
C SER A 65 12.47 20.21 -12.74
N SER A 66 12.39 19.54 -13.90
CA SER A 66 13.05 19.98 -15.15
C SER A 66 12.65 21.40 -15.58
N VAL A 67 11.47 21.86 -15.18
CA VAL A 67 10.90 23.17 -15.55
C VAL A 67 11.40 24.30 -14.64
N HIS A 68 11.64 24.02 -13.35
CA HIS A 68 11.96 25.03 -12.34
C HIS A 68 13.39 24.92 -11.81
N TRP A 69 14.21 23.97 -12.28
CA TRP A 69 15.59 23.84 -11.84
C TRP A 69 16.46 25.06 -12.21
N PRO A 70 17.24 25.65 -11.28
CA PRO A 70 17.51 25.24 -9.89
C PRO A 70 16.63 25.93 -8.82
N ASP A 71 15.63 26.72 -9.21
CA ASP A 71 14.68 27.44 -8.34
C ASP A 71 13.62 26.48 -7.73
N VAL A 72 14.10 25.43 -7.05
CA VAL A 72 13.31 24.35 -6.45
C VAL A 72 13.67 24.26 -4.98
N GLU A 73 12.69 24.00 -4.13
CA GLU A 73 12.91 23.77 -2.71
C GLU A 73 12.95 22.27 -2.43
N VAL A 74 14.10 21.76 -2.00
CA VAL A 74 14.30 20.32 -1.75
C VAL A 74 14.34 20.04 -0.25
N ILE A 75 13.32 19.36 0.24
CA ILE A 75 13.23 18.89 1.63
C ILE A 75 13.85 17.50 1.69
N ILE A 76 14.85 17.28 2.55
CA ILE A 76 15.51 15.98 2.67
C ILE A 76 15.12 15.34 3.99
N ASP A 77 14.50 14.17 3.92
CA ASP A 77 14.17 13.32 5.06
C ASP A 77 14.99 12.04 5.02
N GLY A 78 15.77 11.78 6.05
CA GLY A 78 16.70 10.66 6.07
C GLY A 78 17.70 10.74 7.21
N ASP A 79 18.54 9.71 7.33
CA ASP A 79 19.59 9.63 8.34
C ASP A 79 20.52 10.86 8.29
N GLY A 80 21.00 11.31 9.45
CA GLY A 80 21.72 12.59 9.58
C GLY A 80 22.93 12.72 8.63
N GLN A 81 23.65 11.62 8.38
CA GLN A 81 24.77 11.61 7.43
C GLN A 81 24.31 11.74 5.97
N VAL A 82 23.20 11.10 5.60
CA VAL A 82 22.61 11.17 4.25
C VAL A 82 22.13 12.59 3.99
N THR A 83 21.42 13.16 4.95
CA THR A 83 20.88 14.52 4.88
C THR A 83 21.99 15.54 4.71
N GLU A 84 23.08 15.46 5.50
CA GLU A 84 24.23 16.35 5.36
C GLU A 84 24.88 16.27 3.97
N VAL A 85 25.09 15.06 3.44
CA VAL A 85 25.69 14.83 2.12
C VAL A 85 24.81 15.39 1.00
N LEU A 86 23.50 15.17 1.07
CA LEU A 86 22.56 15.66 0.06
C LEU A 86 22.38 17.17 0.15
N THR A 87 22.15 17.75 1.33
CA THR A 87 22.02 19.20 1.52
C THR A 87 23.27 19.92 0.98
N ARG A 88 24.46 19.42 1.29
CA ARG A 88 25.71 20.00 0.76
C ARG A 88 25.79 19.93 -0.76
N THR A 89 25.39 18.81 -1.33
CA THR A 89 25.37 18.62 -2.78
C THR A 89 24.39 19.57 -3.48
N PHE A 90 23.16 19.69 -2.98
CA PHE A 90 22.13 20.54 -3.55
C PHE A 90 22.48 22.03 -3.44
N ILE A 91 23.00 22.48 -2.29
CA ILE A 91 23.53 23.83 -2.14
C ILE A 91 24.65 24.10 -3.15
N GLY A 92 25.54 23.13 -3.36
CA GLY A 92 26.60 23.23 -4.37
C GLY A 92 26.10 23.35 -5.81
N LYS A 93 24.86 22.92 -6.08
CA LYS A 93 24.17 23.03 -7.38
C LYS A 93 23.28 24.28 -7.50
N GLY A 94 23.23 25.12 -6.46
CA GLY A 94 22.41 26.32 -6.42
C GLY A 94 20.94 26.06 -6.07
N VAL A 95 20.62 24.88 -5.55
CA VAL A 95 19.27 24.48 -5.14
C VAL A 95 19.08 24.76 -3.67
N THR A 96 17.94 25.35 -3.32
CA THR A 96 17.57 25.59 -1.92
C THR A 96 17.21 24.24 -1.30
N SER A 97 17.97 23.79 -0.30
CA SER A 97 17.71 22.50 0.36
C SER A 97 17.82 22.60 1.87
N TYR A 98 16.90 21.92 2.55
CA TYR A 98 16.78 21.93 4.00
C TYR A 98 16.52 20.52 4.54
N PRO A 99 17.05 20.17 5.73
CA PRO A 99 16.64 18.96 6.42
C PRO A 99 15.16 19.09 6.83
N ALA A 100 14.39 18.00 6.73
CA ALA A 100 13.00 17.96 7.19
C ALA A 100 12.84 18.42 8.65
N GLU A 101 13.88 18.26 9.46
CA GLU A 101 13.98 18.72 10.84
C GLU A 101 13.85 20.25 11.03
N THR A 102 14.24 21.05 10.05
CA THR A 102 14.15 22.52 10.14
C THR A 102 12.76 23.09 9.89
N LEU A 103 11.82 22.29 9.35
CA LEU A 103 10.41 22.65 9.22
C LEU A 103 9.58 22.31 10.46
N ARG A 104 10.17 21.61 11.45
CA ARG A 104 9.54 21.48 12.77
C ARG A 104 9.64 22.84 13.45
N GLU A 105 8.52 23.57 13.45
CA GLU A 105 8.33 24.79 14.23
C GLU A 105 8.89 24.58 15.64
N HIS A 106 10.08 25.15 15.89
CA HIS A 106 10.56 25.27 17.26
C HIS A 106 9.58 26.21 17.96
N PRO A 107 8.91 25.78 19.05
CA PRO A 107 8.12 26.71 19.83
C PRO A 107 9.07 27.82 20.29
N LEU A 108 8.71 29.06 19.98
CA LEU A 108 9.44 30.24 20.45
C LEU A 108 9.65 30.13 21.97
N PRO A 109 10.83 30.47 22.51
CA PRO A 109 11.05 30.46 23.95
C PRO A 109 10.03 31.41 24.60
N ALA A 110 9.28 30.89 25.56
CA ALA A 110 8.23 31.64 26.25
C ALA A 110 8.83 32.91 26.88
N GLU A 111 8.37 34.08 26.44
CA GLU A 111 8.57 35.33 27.17
C GLU A 111 7.88 35.20 28.53
N GLU A 112 8.65 35.34 29.62
CA GLU A 112 8.11 35.41 30.98
C GLU A 112 7.17 36.64 31.08
N PRO A 113 5.91 36.47 31.49
CA PRO A 113 5.00 37.60 31.56
C PRO A 113 5.25 38.44 32.82
N GLU A 114 5.43 39.76 32.65
CA GLU A 114 5.21 40.72 33.74
C GLU A 114 3.74 40.65 34.22
N PRO A 115 3.47 40.87 35.52
CA PRO A 115 2.19 40.54 36.11
C PRO A 115 1.19 41.71 35.96
N ASP A 116 -0.04 41.43 35.52
CA ASP A 116 -1.27 42.16 35.91
C ASP A 116 -2.54 41.56 35.26
N PRO A 117 -3.75 41.77 35.82
CA PRO A 117 -4.24 41.22 37.07
C PRO A 117 -5.39 40.19 36.86
N VAL A 118 -5.59 39.38 37.89
CA VAL A 118 -6.53 38.24 37.97
C VAL A 118 -7.98 38.63 37.62
N VAL A 119 -8.49 38.10 36.51
CA VAL A 119 -9.94 37.96 36.26
C VAL A 119 -10.32 36.50 36.35
N THR A 120 -10.81 36.11 37.53
CA THR A 120 -11.42 34.79 37.79
C THR A 120 -12.78 34.69 37.11
N ARG A 121 -12.90 33.81 36.10
CA ARG A 121 -14.20 33.23 35.69
C ARG A 121 -14.20 31.73 36.02
N PRO A 122 -15.19 31.24 36.81
CA PRO A 122 -15.26 29.84 37.19
C PRO A 122 -16.19 29.07 36.23
N THR A 123 -15.63 28.14 35.44
CA THR A 123 -16.32 26.89 35.02
C THR A 123 -15.31 25.91 34.43
N ARG A 124 -14.76 25.09 35.33
CA ARG A 124 -14.46 23.66 35.22
C ARG A 124 -14.60 23.00 33.82
N GLY A 125 -13.45 22.72 33.22
CA GLY A 125 -13.07 21.40 32.68
C GLY A 125 -13.78 20.88 31.43
N ARG A 126 -13.24 21.18 30.25
CA ARG A 126 -13.26 20.29 29.09
C ARG A 126 -12.05 20.58 28.21
N THR A 127 -11.03 19.74 28.29
CA THR A 127 -9.92 19.72 27.34
C THR A 127 -10.39 19.01 26.08
N HIS A 128 -10.71 19.77 25.04
CA HIS A 128 -10.74 19.26 23.68
C HIS A 128 -9.29 19.18 23.22
N ARG A 129 -8.75 17.96 23.11
CA ARG A 129 -7.51 17.70 22.39
C ARG A 129 -7.91 17.50 20.94
N ASP A 130 -7.87 18.57 20.15
CA ASP A 130 -7.77 18.42 18.71
C ASP A 130 -6.32 18.03 18.42
N PHE A 131 -6.12 16.71 18.35
CA PHE A 131 -4.84 16.13 17.96
C PHE A 131 -4.90 15.89 16.45
N TYR A 132 -4.23 16.76 15.71
CA TYR A 132 -3.85 16.47 14.33
C TYR A 132 -2.88 15.27 14.32
N GLY A 133 -3.38 14.12 13.88
CA GLY A 133 -2.79 13.43 12.74
C GLY A 133 -1.52 12.58 12.90
N ILE A 134 -1.12 12.11 14.10
CA ILE A 134 -0.12 11.02 14.21
C ILE A 134 -0.58 9.99 15.24
N ARG A 135 -0.95 8.79 14.77
CA ARG A 135 -1.47 7.70 15.61
C ARG A 135 -0.34 7.08 16.46
N PRO A 136 -0.48 6.98 17.79
CA PRO A 136 0.53 6.43 18.71
C PRO A 136 0.79 4.93 18.57
N LEU A 137 0.06 4.24 17.69
CA LEU A 137 0.19 2.80 17.45
C LEU A 137 1.53 2.43 16.79
N HIS A 138 2.08 3.31 15.94
CA HIS A 138 3.30 3.04 15.18
C HIS A 138 4.57 3.02 16.03
N ILE A 139 4.61 3.75 17.15
CA ILE A 139 5.82 3.79 18.01
C ILE A 139 6.01 2.46 18.75
N THR A 140 4.91 1.81 19.14
CA THR A 140 4.95 0.51 19.84
C THR A 140 5.36 -0.65 18.94
N LEU A 141 4.93 -0.64 17.67
CA LEU A 141 5.18 -1.72 16.73
C LEU A 141 6.66 -1.73 16.26
N THR A 142 7.26 -0.55 16.07
CA THR A 142 8.68 -0.42 15.69
C THR A 142 9.64 -0.90 16.78
N VAL A 143 9.32 -0.68 18.06
CA VAL A 143 10.16 -1.13 19.19
C VAL A 143 10.13 -2.67 19.33
N ILE A 144 8.99 -3.31 19.05
CA ILE A 144 8.85 -4.77 19.09
C ILE A 144 9.61 -5.41 17.92
N PHE A 145 9.51 -4.82 16.72
CA PHE A 145 10.15 -5.37 15.52
C PHE A 145 11.69 -5.32 15.61
N VAL A 146 12.27 -4.21 16.08
CA VAL A 146 13.73 -4.09 16.28
C VAL A 146 14.24 -5.07 17.35
N GLY A 147 13.44 -5.34 18.40
CA GLY A 147 13.78 -6.30 19.44
C GLY A 147 13.86 -7.75 18.95
N VAL A 148 12.97 -8.15 18.03
CA VAL A 148 12.91 -9.52 17.50
C VAL A 148 14.02 -9.80 16.48
N VAL A 149 14.36 -8.81 15.64
CA VAL A 149 15.44 -8.94 14.64
C VAL A 149 16.83 -8.99 15.28
N ALA A 150 17.07 -8.20 16.34
CA ALA A 150 18.33 -8.26 17.08
C ALA A 150 18.50 -9.57 17.85
N GLY A 151 17.41 -10.15 18.35
CA GLY A 151 17.43 -11.43 19.09
C GLY A 151 17.69 -12.65 18.19
N THR A 152 17.25 -12.62 16.93
CA THR A 152 17.36 -13.75 15.98
C THR A 152 18.76 -13.88 15.37
N TRP A 153 19.46 -12.77 15.14
CA TRP A 153 20.84 -12.80 14.62
C TRP A 153 21.89 -13.31 15.62
N MET A 154 21.62 -13.25 16.93
CA MET A 154 22.59 -13.65 17.95
C MET A 154 22.51 -15.14 18.33
N LEU A 155 21.47 -15.87 17.89
CA LEU A 155 21.25 -17.28 18.26
C LEU A 155 21.58 -18.29 17.14
N LEU A 156 21.71 -17.86 15.89
CA LEU A 156 21.99 -18.73 14.74
C LEU A 156 23.37 -18.44 14.13
N GLY A 157 24.38 -18.38 14.99
CA GLY A 157 25.77 -18.36 14.59
C GLY A 157 26.14 -19.55 13.70
N GLY A 158 26.51 -19.23 12.45
CA GLY A 158 27.60 -19.83 11.69
C GLY A 158 27.54 -21.33 11.35
N GLY A 159 27.26 -21.63 10.07
CA GLY A 159 27.54 -22.94 9.50
C GLY A 159 27.26 -23.02 7.99
N ASP A 160 28.26 -22.66 7.18
CA ASP A 160 28.33 -23.02 5.75
C ASP A 160 28.33 -24.54 5.58
N THR A 161 27.56 -25.09 4.63
CA THR A 161 28.05 -26.13 3.70
C THR A 161 27.02 -26.51 2.61
N PRO A 162 27.49 -27.07 1.46
CA PRO A 162 26.94 -26.79 0.14
C PRO A 162 26.11 -27.92 -0.50
N VAL A 163 25.45 -27.51 -1.59
CA VAL A 163 24.74 -28.25 -2.64
C VAL A 163 25.39 -29.58 -3.06
N THR A 164 24.58 -30.62 -3.29
CA THR A 164 24.95 -31.76 -4.15
C THR A 164 23.79 -32.14 -5.07
N THR A 165 24.02 -31.89 -6.36
CA THR A 165 23.29 -32.37 -7.53
C THR A 165 23.46 -33.88 -7.73
N GLN A 166 22.42 -34.62 -8.14
CA GLN A 166 22.64 -35.77 -9.03
C GLN A 166 21.49 -36.04 -9.99
N ALA A 167 21.88 -36.18 -11.25
CA ALA A 167 21.07 -36.39 -12.43
C ALA A 167 20.76 -37.88 -12.69
N ALA A 168 19.78 -38.08 -13.57
CA ALA A 168 19.21 -39.31 -14.10
C ALA A 168 20.20 -40.30 -14.76
N VAL A 169 19.84 -41.59 -14.75
CA VAL A 169 20.12 -42.52 -15.88
C VAL A 169 19.02 -43.58 -16.04
N THR A 170 18.36 -43.48 -17.19
CA THR A 170 17.79 -44.45 -18.14
C THR A 170 17.76 -45.96 -17.82
N GLY A 171 16.59 -46.58 -18.07
CA GLY A 171 16.42 -48.04 -18.25
C GLY A 171 15.19 -48.37 -19.11
N THR A 172 15.41 -48.58 -20.40
CA THR A 172 14.47 -48.99 -21.47
C THR A 172 13.97 -50.44 -21.31
N THR A 173 12.71 -50.75 -21.68
CA THR A 173 12.21 -52.00 -22.35
C THR A 173 10.69 -51.85 -22.60
N GLN A 174 10.22 -51.48 -23.80
CA GLN A 174 9.84 -52.30 -24.98
C GLN A 174 8.34 -52.65 -25.05
N ALA A 175 7.69 -52.19 -26.14
CA ALA A 175 6.31 -52.43 -26.55
C ALA A 175 6.13 -53.81 -27.24
N PRO A 176 4.87 -54.29 -27.40
CA PRO A 176 4.24 -54.20 -28.73
C PRO A 176 2.70 -54.00 -28.73
N ALA A 177 2.17 -53.53 -29.88
CA ALA A 177 0.74 -53.41 -30.24
C ALA A 177 0.52 -54.06 -31.64
N PRO A 178 -0.67 -54.09 -32.28
CA PRO A 178 -2.11 -54.08 -31.88
C PRO A 178 -2.91 -55.25 -32.55
N PRO A 179 -4.27 -55.27 -32.58
CA PRO A 179 -4.98 -54.72 -33.76
C PRO A 179 -6.40 -54.11 -33.55
N THR A 180 -6.65 -53.01 -34.29
CA THR A 180 -7.78 -52.57 -35.15
C THR A 180 -9.30 -52.73 -34.80
N THR A 181 -10.07 -51.71 -35.30
CA THR A 181 -11.53 -51.60 -35.62
C THR A 181 -12.47 -51.17 -34.46
N THR A 182 -13.35 -50.15 -34.54
CA THR A 182 -14.26 -49.69 -35.61
C THR A 182 -14.75 -48.24 -35.36
N ALA A 183 -14.98 -47.49 -36.44
CA ALA A 183 -15.61 -46.17 -36.46
C ALA A 183 -17.13 -46.26 -36.28
N GLY A 184 -17.70 -45.33 -35.48
CA GLY A 184 -19.13 -45.10 -35.37
C GLY A 184 -19.44 -43.61 -35.55
N THR A 185 -19.86 -43.25 -36.75
CA THR A 185 -20.34 -41.92 -37.14
C THR A 185 -21.65 -41.59 -36.43
N GLY A 186 -21.68 -40.49 -35.67
CA GLY A 186 -22.89 -39.87 -35.15
C GLY A 186 -22.87 -38.37 -35.42
N VAL A 187 -23.35 -37.99 -36.60
CA VAL A 187 -23.68 -36.60 -36.94
C VAL A 187 -25.06 -36.30 -36.38
N ALA A 188 -25.18 -35.27 -35.52
CA ALA A 188 -26.20 -34.22 -35.59
C ALA A 188 -26.41 -33.54 -34.23
N GLY A 189 -26.44 -32.21 -34.24
CA GLY A 189 -27.04 -31.41 -33.18
C GLY A 189 -26.14 -30.34 -32.60
N ALA A 190 -25.66 -29.42 -33.43
CA ALA A 190 -25.26 -28.10 -32.94
C ALA A 190 -26.50 -27.43 -32.34
N SER A 191 -26.63 -27.51 -31.02
CA SER A 191 -27.41 -26.58 -30.23
C SER A 191 -26.40 -25.82 -29.39
N THR A 192 -26.01 -24.63 -29.84
CA THR A 192 -25.33 -23.63 -29.00
C THR A 192 -26.36 -23.09 -28.01
N SER A 193 -26.75 -23.94 -27.06
CA SER A 193 -27.17 -23.47 -25.76
C SER A 193 -25.87 -23.21 -25.03
N THR A 194 -25.50 -21.94 -24.86
CA THR A 194 -24.42 -21.56 -23.94
C THR A 194 -24.86 -22.00 -22.56
N ALA A 195 -24.53 -23.24 -22.20
CA ALA A 195 -24.56 -23.67 -20.82
C ALA A 195 -23.70 -22.67 -20.04
N PRO A 196 -24.15 -22.16 -18.88
CA PRO A 196 -23.30 -21.33 -18.04
C PRO A 196 -22.02 -22.13 -17.79
N ALA A 197 -20.89 -21.57 -18.19
CA ALA A 197 -19.60 -22.19 -17.95
C ALA A 197 -19.47 -22.42 -16.43
N ALA A 198 -19.19 -23.65 -16.03
CA ALA A 198 -19.04 -23.99 -14.63
C ALA A 198 -17.96 -23.09 -14.00
N PRO A 199 -18.15 -22.64 -12.75
CA PRO A 199 -17.13 -21.85 -12.07
C PRO A 199 -15.83 -22.66 -12.01
N ALA A 200 -14.72 -22.01 -12.32
CA ALA A 200 -13.41 -22.62 -12.26
C ALA A 200 -12.94 -22.58 -10.79
N VAL A 201 -12.48 -23.72 -10.28
CA VAL A 201 -11.81 -23.76 -8.98
C VAL A 201 -10.35 -23.34 -9.19
N LEU A 202 -9.95 -22.30 -8.49
CA LEU A 202 -8.61 -21.74 -8.47
C LEU A 202 -7.97 -22.06 -7.12
N GLU A 203 -6.69 -22.36 -7.13
CA GLU A 203 -5.89 -22.68 -5.95
C GLU A 203 -4.89 -21.54 -5.72
N GLY A 204 -4.93 -20.98 -4.51
CA GLY A 204 -3.92 -20.06 -4.00
C GLY A 204 -3.16 -20.71 -2.84
N GLU A 205 -2.19 -20.00 -2.28
CA GLU A 205 -1.45 -20.53 -1.14
C GLU A 205 -2.37 -20.63 0.08
N GLY A 206 -2.65 -21.84 0.55
CA GLY A 206 -3.49 -22.06 1.72
C GLY A 206 -5.00 -21.86 1.50
N PHE A 207 -5.49 -21.76 0.25
CA PHE A 207 -6.92 -21.70 0.00
C PHE A 207 -7.35 -22.24 -1.38
N LEU A 208 -8.63 -22.62 -1.47
CA LEU A 208 -9.33 -22.94 -2.71
C LEU A 208 -10.53 -22.01 -2.87
N VAL A 209 -10.76 -21.54 -4.10
CA VAL A 209 -11.88 -20.64 -4.39
C VAL A 209 -12.49 -20.92 -5.76
N ALA A 210 -13.80 -20.78 -5.88
CA ALA A 210 -14.48 -20.83 -7.16
C ALA A 210 -14.68 -19.41 -7.71
N ALA A 211 -14.29 -19.19 -8.96
CA ALA A 211 -14.49 -17.92 -9.64
C ALA A 211 -15.29 -18.09 -10.94
N PRO A 212 -16.01 -17.06 -11.40
CA PRO A 212 -16.65 -17.09 -12.70
C PRO A 212 -15.64 -17.42 -13.82
N HIS A 213 -16.11 -18.05 -14.88
CA HIS A 213 -15.23 -18.45 -15.99
C HIS A 213 -14.46 -17.26 -16.57
N GLY A 214 -13.15 -17.42 -16.73
CA GLY A 214 -12.25 -16.42 -17.29
C GLY A 214 -11.61 -15.47 -16.27
N TYR A 215 -11.91 -15.63 -14.98
CA TYR A 215 -11.11 -15.04 -13.93
C TYR A 215 -9.77 -15.79 -13.78
N ARG A 216 -8.73 -15.02 -13.48
CA ARG A 216 -7.39 -15.50 -13.15
C ARG A 216 -7.02 -15.00 -11.76
N LEU A 217 -6.30 -15.82 -11.02
CA LEU A 217 -5.77 -15.49 -9.71
C LEU A 217 -4.30 -15.13 -9.87
N ASP A 218 -3.94 -13.94 -9.42
CA ASP A 218 -2.57 -13.45 -9.35
C ASP A 218 -2.24 -13.17 -7.87
N SER A 219 -1.02 -13.49 -7.44
CA SER A 219 -0.48 -13.10 -6.14
C SER A 219 0.23 -11.76 -6.24
N ASP A 220 0.19 -10.95 -5.17
CA ASP A 220 1.02 -9.75 -5.09
C ASP A 220 2.40 -10.11 -4.51
N ASP A 221 3.46 -9.94 -5.30
CA ASP A 221 4.83 -10.22 -4.85
C ASP A 221 5.30 -9.23 -3.76
N ALA A 222 4.68 -8.05 -3.67
CA ALA A 222 5.01 -7.04 -2.66
C ALA A 222 4.27 -7.27 -1.33
N ASP A 223 3.14 -7.98 -1.36
CA ASP A 223 2.29 -8.23 -0.19
C ASP A 223 1.93 -9.72 -0.07
N PRO A 224 2.79 -10.53 0.56
CA PRO A 224 2.58 -11.96 0.69
C PRO A 224 1.33 -12.25 1.52
N GLY A 225 0.37 -12.96 0.93
CA GLY A 225 -0.95 -13.21 1.51
C GLY A 225 -2.08 -12.42 0.85
N MET A 226 -1.74 -11.48 -0.03
CA MET A 226 -2.70 -10.75 -0.86
C MET A 226 -2.77 -11.35 -2.27
N TYR A 227 -4.00 -11.62 -2.71
CA TYR A 227 -4.30 -12.16 -4.03
C TYR A 227 -5.35 -11.32 -4.72
N VAL A 228 -5.25 -11.24 -6.05
CA VAL A 228 -6.19 -10.49 -6.87
C VAL A 228 -6.75 -11.41 -7.95
N LEU A 229 -8.07 -11.53 -7.97
CA LEU A 229 -8.76 -12.12 -9.10
C LEU A 229 -9.13 -11.04 -10.13
N THR A 230 -8.64 -11.24 -11.35
CA THR A 230 -8.93 -10.38 -12.50
C THR A 230 -9.71 -11.13 -13.57
N GLY A 231 -10.76 -10.50 -14.11
CA GLY A 231 -11.66 -11.10 -15.08
C GLY A 231 -11.73 -10.34 -16.40
N ARG A 232 -12.84 -10.53 -17.13
CA ARG A 232 -13.12 -9.83 -18.40
C ARG A 232 -13.54 -8.37 -18.19
N ASP A 233 -14.12 -8.06 -17.03
CA ASP A 233 -14.51 -6.71 -16.67
C ASP A 233 -13.28 -5.97 -16.10
N PRO A 234 -12.76 -4.93 -16.78
CA PRO A 234 -11.61 -4.17 -16.28
C PRO A 234 -11.96 -3.30 -15.08
N ASP A 235 -13.24 -3.17 -14.76
CA ASP A 235 -13.76 -2.29 -13.70
C ASP A 235 -14.01 -3.05 -12.40
N LEU A 236 -13.68 -4.34 -12.37
CA LEU A 236 -13.82 -5.21 -11.21
C LEU A 236 -12.53 -5.97 -10.93
N ARG A 237 -12.04 -5.83 -9.70
CA ARG A 237 -11.00 -6.68 -9.12
C ARG A 237 -11.53 -7.25 -7.81
N ILE A 238 -11.23 -8.51 -7.54
CA ILE A 238 -11.61 -9.16 -6.29
C ILE A 238 -10.35 -9.47 -5.53
N HIS A 239 -10.17 -8.83 -4.39
CA HIS A 239 -9.04 -9.01 -3.51
C HIS A 239 -9.36 -10.11 -2.49
N ILE A 240 -8.37 -10.94 -2.18
CA ILE A 240 -8.40 -11.92 -1.09
C ILE A 240 -7.14 -11.69 -0.27
N ALA A 241 -7.29 -11.32 0.99
CA ALA A 241 -6.20 -11.18 1.95
C ALA A 241 -6.30 -12.28 3.01
N LEU A 242 -5.18 -12.92 3.30
CA LEU A 242 -5.03 -13.98 4.30
C LEU A 242 -3.96 -13.59 5.33
N ASP A 243 -4.36 -12.83 6.34
CA ASP A 243 -3.44 -12.30 7.34
C ASP A 243 -3.33 -13.28 8.52
N PRO A 244 -2.13 -13.77 8.88
CA PRO A 244 -1.96 -14.63 10.05
C PRO A 244 -2.23 -13.88 11.35
N LEU A 245 -2.94 -14.51 12.29
CA LEU A 245 -3.19 -13.95 13.62
C LEU A 245 -1.98 -14.07 14.54
N HIS A 246 -1.03 -14.94 14.22
CA HIS A 246 0.18 -15.20 15.03
C HIS A 246 -0.14 -15.58 16.48
N GLY A 247 -1.23 -16.35 16.69
CA GLY A 247 -1.70 -16.74 18.03
C GLY A 247 -2.43 -15.63 18.81
N LEU A 248 -2.77 -14.50 18.17
CA LEU A 248 -3.69 -13.53 18.75
C LEU A 248 -5.12 -14.10 18.78
N GLU A 249 -5.86 -13.75 19.83
CA GLU A 249 -7.24 -14.19 19.97
C GLU A 249 -8.17 -13.47 18.96
N PRO A 250 -8.93 -14.19 18.11
CA PRO A 250 -9.70 -13.60 17.01
C PRO A 250 -10.65 -12.48 17.43
N HIS A 251 -11.33 -12.62 18.56
CA HIS A 251 -12.27 -11.59 19.05
C HIS A 251 -11.60 -10.26 19.40
N LEU A 252 -10.34 -10.27 19.85
CA LEU A 252 -9.60 -9.03 20.15
C LEU A 252 -9.19 -8.32 18.87
N VAL A 253 -8.80 -9.09 17.85
CA VAL A 253 -8.48 -8.54 16.52
C VAL A 253 -9.74 -7.99 15.86
N ALA A 254 -10.87 -8.68 16.00
CA ALA A 254 -12.17 -8.19 15.56
C ALA A 254 -12.55 -6.86 16.22
N GLU A 255 -12.43 -6.75 17.54
CA GLU A 255 -12.71 -5.52 18.29
C GLU A 255 -11.80 -4.35 17.85
N GLU A 256 -10.51 -4.60 17.65
CA GLU A 256 -9.58 -3.58 17.14
C GLU A 256 -9.96 -3.15 15.72
N MET A 257 -10.29 -4.10 14.84
CA MET A 257 -10.71 -3.78 13.48
C MET A 257 -11.99 -2.95 13.46
N GLU A 258 -12.96 -3.24 14.33
CA GLU A 258 -14.17 -2.41 14.51
C GLU A 258 -13.83 -0.97 14.93
N LEU A 259 -12.85 -0.80 15.82
CA LEU A 259 -12.37 0.52 16.23
C LEU A 259 -11.69 1.26 15.09
N VAL A 260 -10.86 0.58 14.30
CA VAL A 260 -10.21 1.16 13.11
C VAL A 260 -11.25 1.60 12.10
N ILE A 261 -12.22 0.75 11.77
CA ILE A 261 -13.32 1.07 10.84
C ILE A 261 -14.12 2.28 11.34
N ALA A 262 -14.41 2.36 12.64
CA ALA A 262 -15.19 3.47 13.20
C ALA A 262 -14.43 4.80 13.23
N GLN A 263 -13.09 4.78 13.26
CA GLN A 263 -12.24 5.97 13.35
C GLN A 263 -11.72 6.46 12.01
N ASP A 264 -11.79 5.64 10.97
CA ASP A 264 -11.32 5.98 9.65
C ASP A 264 -12.44 6.59 8.79
N PRO A 265 -12.34 7.87 8.37
CA PRO A 265 -13.38 8.51 7.57
C PRO A 265 -13.51 7.95 6.15
N THR A 266 -12.52 7.18 5.68
CA THR A 266 -12.57 6.49 4.38
C THR A 266 -13.31 5.16 4.46
N LEU A 267 -13.58 4.68 5.68
CA LEU A 267 -14.27 3.42 5.93
C LEU A 267 -15.71 3.68 6.42
N GLU A 268 -16.66 2.92 5.89
CA GLU A 268 -18.05 2.97 6.31
C GLU A 268 -18.50 1.57 6.75
N ARG A 269 -18.90 1.47 8.01
CA ARG A 269 -19.36 0.21 8.58
C ARG A 269 -20.73 -0.18 8.03
N GLN A 270 -20.86 -1.44 7.61
CA GLN A 270 -22.13 -2.04 7.19
C GLN A 270 -22.66 -3.03 8.25
N PRO A 271 -23.95 -3.42 8.18
CA PRO A 271 -24.49 -4.45 9.05
C PRO A 271 -23.73 -5.77 8.89
N THR A 272 -23.39 -6.39 10.03
CA THR A 272 -22.78 -7.73 10.08
C THR A 272 -23.67 -8.75 9.38
N VAL A 273 -23.06 -9.63 8.58
CA VAL A 273 -23.75 -10.74 7.88
C VAL A 273 -23.07 -12.04 8.26
N ASP A 274 -23.82 -13.02 8.77
CA ASP A 274 -23.31 -14.34 9.16
C ASP A 274 -22.09 -14.32 10.10
N GLY A 275 -22.06 -13.33 11.02
CA GLY A 275 -20.95 -13.13 11.94
C GLY A 275 -19.68 -12.53 11.30
N ARG A 276 -19.75 -12.13 10.03
CA ARG A 276 -18.66 -11.49 9.29
C ARG A 276 -18.74 -9.97 9.40
N ILE A 277 -17.58 -9.34 9.52
CA ILE A 277 -17.41 -7.89 9.54
C ILE A 277 -17.53 -7.39 8.10
N VAL A 278 -18.46 -6.48 7.84
CA VAL A 278 -18.71 -5.93 6.50
C VAL A 278 -18.54 -4.43 6.55
N TYR A 279 -17.77 -3.88 5.62
CA TYR A 279 -17.53 -2.44 5.52
C TYR A 279 -17.20 -2.06 4.07
N SER A 280 -17.34 -0.78 3.75
CA SER A 280 -16.92 -0.22 2.47
C SER A 280 -15.79 0.78 2.66
N GLU A 281 -14.90 0.87 1.68
CA GLU A 281 -13.76 1.79 1.64
C GLU A 281 -13.88 2.71 0.43
N ASP A 282 -13.53 3.99 0.63
CA ASP A 282 -13.36 5.00 -0.39
C ASP A 282 -11.88 5.41 -0.50
N PRO A 283 -11.14 4.86 -1.48
CA PRO A 283 -9.72 5.19 -1.67
C PRO A 283 -9.45 6.63 -2.11
N GLY A 284 -10.49 7.40 -2.48
CA GLY A 284 -10.35 8.79 -2.92
C GLY A 284 -10.10 9.00 -4.42
N ASP A 285 -9.92 7.93 -5.20
CA ASP A 285 -9.82 7.96 -6.67
C ASP A 285 -11.20 7.82 -7.38
N GLY A 286 -12.27 7.85 -6.60
CA GLY A 286 -13.65 7.62 -7.03
C GLY A 286 -14.07 6.15 -7.02
N SER A 287 -13.12 5.22 -6.88
CA SER A 287 -13.40 3.80 -6.72
C SER A 287 -14.02 3.48 -5.36
N LYS A 288 -14.56 2.26 -5.25
CA LYS A 288 -15.18 1.73 -4.04
C LYS A 288 -14.74 0.30 -3.83
N VAL A 289 -14.36 -0.05 -2.61
CA VAL A 289 -14.11 -1.43 -2.20
C VAL A 289 -15.16 -1.86 -1.18
N ALA A 290 -15.82 -2.98 -1.41
CA ALA A 290 -16.70 -3.60 -0.42
C ALA A 290 -16.00 -4.81 0.20
N TRP A 291 -15.68 -4.72 1.48
CA TRP A 291 -14.94 -5.72 2.23
C TRP A 291 -15.88 -6.61 3.05
N THR A 292 -15.54 -7.89 3.12
CA THR A 292 -16.12 -8.85 4.05
C THR A 292 -15.00 -9.64 4.71
N THR A 293 -14.91 -9.55 6.02
CA THR A 293 -13.82 -10.12 6.82
C THR A 293 -14.35 -11.07 7.89
N TRP A 294 -13.65 -12.18 8.09
CA TRP A 294 -13.91 -13.15 9.15
C TRP A 294 -12.61 -13.78 9.63
N PHE A 295 -12.70 -14.64 10.64
CA PHE A 295 -11.56 -15.29 11.24
C PHE A 295 -11.73 -16.81 11.16
N GLU A 296 -10.73 -17.51 10.64
CA GLU A 296 -10.74 -18.95 10.43
C GLU A 296 -9.29 -19.48 10.43
N ALA A 297 -9.06 -20.66 11.02
CA ALA A 297 -7.76 -21.35 10.97
C ALA A 297 -6.51 -20.51 11.35
N ASP A 298 -6.59 -19.71 12.43
CA ASP A 298 -5.50 -18.78 12.86
C ASP A 298 -5.19 -17.67 11.83
N GLN A 299 -6.15 -17.35 10.97
CA GLN A 299 -6.06 -16.28 9.97
C GLN A 299 -7.26 -15.32 10.06
N GLN A 300 -6.99 -14.04 9.79
CA GLN A 300 -7.97 -13.07 9.37
C GLN A 300 -8.10 -13.17 7.85
N VAL A 301 -9.31 -13.50 7.38
CA VAL A 301 -9.62 -13.67 5.97
C VAL A 301 -10.48 -12.50 5.52
N SER A 302 -10.05 -11.77 4.50
CA SER A 302 -10.79 -10.64 3.95
C SER A 302 -10.99 -10.79 2.45
N VAL A 303 -12.23 -10.55 1.97
CA VAL A 303 -12.55 -10.50 0.55
C VAL A 303 -13.03 -9.10 0.20
N GLY A 304 -12.35 -8.44 -0.74
CA GLY A 304 -12.61 -7.06 -1.16
C GLY A 304 -13.10 -6.99 -2.60
N CYS A 305 -14.31 -6.48 -2.83
CA CYS A 305 -14.86 -6.25 -4.16
C CYS A 305 -14.54 -4.82 -4.61
N HIS A 306 -13.47 -4.62 -5.38
CA HIS A 306 -13.02 -3.30 -5.84
C HIS A 306 -13.64 -2.94 -7.19
N THR A 307 -14.31 -1.79 -7.24
CA THR A 307 -15.05 -1.32 -8.43
C THR A 307 -14.87 0.18 -8.66
N ARG A 308 -14.97 0.66 -9.91
CA ARG A 308 -14.71 2.07 -10.22
C ARG A 308 -15.70 3.08 -9.62
N LEU A 309 -16.98 2.76 -9.50
CA LEU A 309 -18.01 3.72 -9.02
C LEU A 309 -19.03 3.04 -8.09
N GLY A 310 -18.73 1.83 -7.61
CA GLY A 310 -19.67 0.94 -6.92
C GLY A 310 -20.11 -0.24 -7.79
N ALA A 311 -20.39 -1.37 -7.14
CA ALA A 311 -20.64 -2.63 -7.81
C ALA A 311 -22.05 -2.72 -8.41
N ASN A 312 -22.14 -3.03 -9.70
CA ASN A 312 -23.40 -3.41 -10.35
C ASN A 312 -23.80 -4.86 -10.02
N VAL A 313 -25.00 -5.29 -10.41
CA VAL A 313 -25.53 -6.64 -10.08
C VAL A 313 -24.63 -7.77 -10.57
N VAL A 314 -24.01 -7.64 -11.74
CA VAL A 314 -23.11 -8.67 -12.29
C VAL A 314 -21.82 -8.74 -11.49
N GLN A 315 -21.26 -7.59 -11.13
CA GLN A 315 -20.05 -7.50 -10.30
C GLN A 315 -20.30 -8.04 -8.88
N GLN A 316 -21.43 -7.69 -8.28
CA GLN A 316 -21.85 -8.23 -6.98
C GLN A 316 -22.00 -9.76 -7.02
N ALA A 317 -22.57 -10.31 -8.10
CA ALA A 317 -22.71 -11.75 -8.25
C ALA A 317 -21.35 -12.46 -8.40
N ALA A 318 -20.40 -11.85 -9.12
CA ALA A 318 -19.05 -12.37 -9.25
C ALA A 318 -18.33 -12.38 -7.88
N CYS A 319 -18.36 -11.27 -7.15
CA CYS A 319 -17.78 -11.16 -5.81
C CYS A 319 -18.41 -12.16 -4.82
N ARG A 320 -19.74 -12.31 -4.84
CA ARG A 320 -20.44 -13.28 -3.99
C ARG A 320 -20.04 -14.72 -4.30
N THR A 321 -19.84 -15.06 -5.57
CA THR A 321 -19.36 -16.40 -5.97
C THR A 321 -18.02 -16.73 -5.31
N VAL A 322 -17.09 -15.78 -5.31
CA VAL A 322 -15.77 -15.92 -4.65
C VAL A 322 -15.95 -16.02 -3.14
N LEU A 323 -16.70 -15.10 -2.53
CA LEU A 323 -16.95 -15.05 -1.09
C LEU A 323 -17.59 -16.33 -0.51
N ASP A 324 -18.55 -16.91 -1.22
CA ASP A 324 -19.32 -18.07 -0.75
C ASP A 324 -18.56 -19.40 -0.96
N SER A 325 -17.59 -19.40 -1.90
CA SER A 325 -16.85 -20.59 -2.27
C SER A 325 -15.46 -20.69 -1.65
N LEU A 326 -14.95 -19.61 -1.05
CA LEU A 326 -13.63 -19.59 -0.41
C LEU A 326 -13.54 -20.63 0.71
N ARG A 327 -12.50 -21.46 0.65
CA ARG A 327 -12.15 -22.47 1.65
C ARG A 327 -10.69 -22.29 2.02
N ILE A 328 -10.42 -22.13 3.31
CA ILE A 328 -9.07 -22.11 3.86
C ILE A 328 -8.59 -23.56 4.04
N GLY A 329 -7.32 -23.81 3.71
CA GLY A 329 -6.66 -25.12 3.67
C GLY A 329 -5.97 -25.53 4.96
#